data_AF-A0A4Y2KME5-F1
#
_entry.id   AF-A0A4Y2KME5-F1
#
_cell.length_a   1.000
_cell.length_b   1.000
_cell.length_c   1.000
_cell.angle_alpha   90.00
_cell.angle_beta   90.00
_cell.angle_gamma   90.00
#
_symmetry.space_group_name_H-M   'P 1'
#
loop_
_entity.id
_entity.type
_entity.pdbx_description
1 polymer ?
#
loop_
_entity_poly.entity_id
_entity_poly.type
_entity_poly.pdbx_seq_one_letter_code
_entity_poly.pdbx_strand_id
1 'polypeptide(L)'
;MGKKKGASASDEPTPESTLDKYANELQRLIDRIDPDEFADDLGTNIWNWFTELETFSSAAVKAGERDANIFDLQTALAGSDEALLRAKVWTLEKENASLRAKIELNEDVASSLKELLPKIDIKTNNTVVIREELPTIIKQIACEDLSNSVKTANSELVEQVKQNCNETRSFAQVALQAKNLPPGDSSFRPPSSKPEGVLLIKPKDDTVRNHESNRKIFVEMLQKNDPGVRLRGIGKIYGGGIKLIAASLDEIQAIKGVLMEKGDSEVLNKYDLVVPN
;
A
#
# COMPACT_ATOMS: atom_id res chain seq x y z
N MET A 1 8.65 -43.69 28.52
CA MET A 1 9.94 -43.50 29.21
C MET A 1 10.36 -42.05 29.04
N GLY A 2 10.52 -41.35 30.16
CA GLY A 2 10.70 -39.89 30.16
C GLY A 2 12.09 -39.45 29.69
N LYS A 3 12.17 -38.21 29.22
CA LYS A 3 13.42 -37.46 29.23
C LYS A 3 13.22 -36.16 30.00
N LYS A 4 13.97 -36.11 31.08
CA LYS A 4 13.97 -35.14 32.17
C LYS A 4 14.80 -33.93 31.73
N LYS A 5 14.27 -32.73 32.00
CA LYS A 5 15.03 -31.48 32.02
C LYS A 5 16.22 -31.62 32.96
N GLY A 6 17.40 -31.18 32.52
CA GLY A 6 18.58 -30.99 33.35
C GLY A 6 19.28 -29.72 32.90
N ALA A 7 19.02 -28.63 33.60
CA ALA A 7 19.85 -27.43 33.56
C ALA A 7 21.16 -27.76 34.29
N SER A 8 22.29 -27.57 33.62
CA SER A 8 23.60 -27.54 34.26
C SER A 8 24.11 -26.12 34.10
N ALA A 9 24.07 -25.36 35.19
CA ALA A 9 24.81 -24.12 35.33
C ALA A 9 26.30 -24.48 35.38
N SER A 10 27.04 -24.09 34.35
CA SER A 10 28.49 -24.02 34.37
C SER A 10 28.88 -22.57 34.67
N ASP A 11 29.06 -22.26 35.95
CA ASP A 11 29.86 -21.11 36.39
C ASP A 11 31.33 -21.43 36.06
N GLU A 12 31.74 -21.14 34.84
CA GLU A 12 33.15 -20.87 34.55
C GLU A 12 33.37 -19.37 34.75
N PRO A 13 34.33 -18.94 35.60
CA PRO A 13 34.73 -17.55 35.61
C PRO A 13 35.38 -17.26 34.24
N THR A 14 34.68 -16.48 33.42
CA THR A 14 35.25 -15.83 32.24
C THR A 14 36.57 -15.20 32.64
N PRO A 15 37.70 -15.51 31.98
CA PRO A 15 38.95 -14.83 32.26
C PRO A 15 38.73 -13.36 31.94
N GLU A 16 38.71 -12.50 32.97
CA GLU A 16 38.75 -11.05 32.78
C GLU A 16 39.89 -10.76 31.80
N SER A 17 39.54 -10.10 30.70
CA SER A 17 40.52 -9.67 29.71
C SER A 17 41.56 -8.84 30.45
N THR A 18 42.82 -9.30 30.46
CA THR A 18 43.93 -8.58 31.11
C THR A 18 44.13 -7.19 30.51
N LEU A 19 43.59 -6.94 29.31
CA LEU A 19 43.58 -5.66 28.63
C LEU A 19 42.80 -4.58 29.39
N ASP A 20 41.69 -4.93 30.03
CA ASP A 20 40.88 -3.97 30.79
C ASP A 20 41.55 -3.54 32.10
N LYS A 21 42.45 -4.37 32.66
CA LYS A 21 43.19 -4.06 33.89
C LYS A 21 44.21 -2.94 33.71
N TYR A 22 44.87 -2.90 32.54
CA TYR A 22 45.87 -1.89 32.22
C TYR A 22 45.28 -0.71 31.43
N ALA A 23 43.99 -0.76 31.10
CA ALA A 23 43.31 0.32 30.40
C ALA A 23 43.38 1.62 31.21
N ASN A 24 43.89 2.68 30.58
CA ASN A 24 44.08 4.01 31.16
C ASN A 24 45.19 4.13 32.22
N GLU A 25 46.05 3.13 32.40
CA GLU A 25 47.17 3.25 33.35
C GLU A 25 48.18 4.34 32.94
N LEU A 26 48.43 4.51 31.64
CA LEU A 26 49.28 5.58 31.12
C LEU A 26 48.69 6.96 31.37
N GLN A 27 47.39 7.15 31.09
CA GLN A 27 46.67 8.40 31.42
C GLN A 27 46.78 8.72 32.91
N ARG A 28 46.54 7.73 33.78
CA ARG A 28 46.65 7.89 35.24
C ARG A 28 48.07 8.22 35.70
N LEU A 29 49.11 7.80 34.96
CA LEU A 29 50.50 8.16 35.25
C LEU A 29 50.77 9.61 34.82
N ILE A 30 50.30 10.00 33.64
CA ILE A 30 50.39 11.38 33.12
C ILE A 30 49.71 12.36 34.08
N ASP A 31 48.50 12.04 34.55
CA ASP A 31 47.71 12.90 35.44
C ASP A 31 48.35 13.10 36.83
N ARG A 32 49.31 12.25 37.22
CA ARG A 32 49.98 12.29 38.54
C ARG A 32 51.38 12.89 38.49
N ILE A 33 51.93 13.16 37.30
CA ILE A 33 53.24 13.80 37.15
C ILE A 33 53.06 15.30 37.37
N ASP A 34 53.69 15.83 38.42
CA ASP A 34 53.87 17.27 38.61
C ASP A 34 55.23 17.69 38.00
N PRO A 35 55.26 18.45 36.89
CA PRO A 35 56.51 18.84 36.24
C PRO A 35 57.44 19.67 37.14
N ASP A 36 56.88 20.38 38.13
CA ASP A 36 57.61 21.29 39.01
C ASP A 36 58.38 20.56 40.14
N GLU A 37 58.10 19.27 40.37
CA GLU A 37 58.84 18.42 41.32
C GLU A 37 60.21 17.97 40.78
N PHE A 38 60.49 18.20 39.50
CA PHE A 38 61.72 17.78 38.83
C PHE A 38 62.67 18.97 38.62
N ALA A 39 63.98 18.71 38.69
CA ALA A 39 64.99 19.73 38.39
C ALA A 39 65.09 19.98 36.87
N ASP A 40 65.32 21.24 36.50
CA ASP A 40 65.42 21.72 35.12
C ASP A 40 64.17 21.41 34.26
N ASP A 41 64.28 21.47 32.93
CA ASP A 41 63.20 21.14 31.98
C ASP A 41 62.87 19.62 31.92
N LEU A 42 63.41 18.81 32.83
CA LEU A 42 63.29 17.35 32.79
C LEU A 42 61.85 16.89 33.03
N GLY A 43 61.12 17.53 33.95
CA GLY A 43 59.70 17.22 34.22
C GLY A 43 58.83 17.44 32.98
N THR A 44 59.03 18.56 32.30
CA THR A 44 58.34 18.89 31.03
C THR A 44 58.65 17.88 29.93
N ASN A 45 59.91 17.47 29.78
CA ASN A 45 60.30 16.47 28.78
C ASN A 45 59.69 15.09 29.05
N ILE A 46 59.69 14.65 30.32
CA ILE A 46 59.07 13.38 30.72
C ILE A 46 57.56 13.41 30.44
N TRP A 47 56.88 14.50 30.83
CA TRP A 47 55.45 14.65 30.59
C TRP A 47 55.10 14.63 29.09
N ASN A 48 55.89 15.31 28.25
CA ASN A 48 55.73 15.30 26.80
C ASN A 48 55.89 13.88 26.22
N TRP A 49 56.92 13.13 26.62
CA TRP A 49 57.12 11.76 26.14
C TRP A 49 55.96 10.83 26.51
N PHE A 50 55.43 10.92 27.73
CA PHE A 50 54.28 10.11 28.12
C PHE A 50 53.03 10.49 27.32
N THR A 51 52.80 11.77 27.08
CA THR A 51 51.66 12.25 26.27
C THR A 51 51.76 11.79 24.82
N GLU A 52 52.95 11.83 24.22
CA GLU A 52 53.21 11.29 22.88
C GLU A 52 53.00 9.78 22.82
N LEU A 53 53.48 9.05 23.84
CA LEU A 53 53.31 7.60 23.95
C LEU A 53 51.82 7.21 24.09
N GLU A 54 51.05 7.96 24.86
CA GLU A 54 49.62 7.75 24.99
C GLU A 54 48.90 7.98 23.65
N THR A 55 49.24 9.07 22.97
CA THR A 55 48.68 9.39 21.65
C THR A 55 48.98 8.29 20.65
N PHE A 56 50.22 7.79 20.62
CA PHE A 56 50.63 6.67 19.77
C PHE A 56 49.90 5.38 20.13
N SER A 57 49.79 5.06 21.42
CA SER A 57 49.09 3.87 21.92
C SER A 57 47.61 3.87 21.52
N SER A 58 46.92 5.01 21.72
CA SER A 58 45.52 5.19 21.30
C SER A 58 45.35 5.03 19.79
N ALA A 59 46.28 5.57 19.00
CA ALA A 59 46.27 5.42 17.55
C ALA A 59 46.46 3.96 17.11
N ALA A 60 47.36 3.22 17.76
CA ALA A 60 47.62 1.81 17.48
C ALA A 60 46.41 0.92 17.79
N VAL A 61 45.74 1.14 18.94
CA VAL A 61 44.50 0.43 19.28
C VAL A 61 43.41 0.69 18.23
N LYS A 62 43.19 1.95 17.88
CA LYS A 62 42.22 2.33 16.83
C LYS A 62 42.59 1.78 15.45
N ALA A 63 43.87 1.57 15.15
CA ALA A 63 44.29 0.92 13.92
C ALA A 63 43.92 -0.58 13.95
N GLY A 64 44.20 -1.27 15.05
CA GLY A 64 43.82 -2.67 15.22
C GLY A 64 42.31 -2.91 15.13
N GLU A 65 41.50 -2.04 15.74
CA GLU A 65 40.03 -2.09 15.61
C GLU A 65 39.56 -1.88 14.16
N ARG A 66 40.21 -0.98 13.41
CA ARG A 66 39.90 -0.78 12.00
C ARG A 66 40.29 -1.98 11.15
N ASP A 67 41.45 -2.59 11.40
CA ASP A 67 41.89 -3.78 10.68
C ASP A 67 40.96 -4.97 10.91
N ALA A 68 40.48 -5.16 12.15
CA ALA A 68 39.46 -6.15 12.46
C ALA A 68 38.15 -5.89 11.69
N ASN A 69 37.66 -4.64 11.70
CA ASN A 69 36.46 -4.28 10.94
C ASN A 69 36.65 -4.47 9.42
N ILE A 70 37.82 -4.15 8.87
CA ILE A 70 38.13 -4.36 7.45
C ILE A 70 38.08 -5.86 7.12
N PHE A 71 38.65 -6.71 7.97
CA PHE A 71 38.64 -8.15 7.79
C PHE A 71 37.21 -8.73 7.79
N ASP A 72 36.37 -8.28 8.73
CA ASP A 72 34.97 -8.70 8.81
C ASP A 72 34.17 -8.25 7.57
N LEU A 73 34.38 -7.01 7.12
CA LEU A 73 33.75 -6.49 5.90
C LEU A 73 34.19 -7.24 4.65
N GLN A 74 35.48 -7.57 4.52
CA GLN A 74 35.98 -8.38 3.40
C GLN A 74 35.32 -9.77 3.39
N THR A 75 35.16 -10.39 4.56
CA THR A 75 34.50 -11.68 4.72
C THR A 75 33.02 -11.60 4.32
N ALA A 76 32.31 -10.56 4.77
CA ALA A 76 30.91 -10.34 4.41
C ALA A 76 30.74 -10.09 2.90
N LEU A 77 31.61 -9.31 2.30
CA LEU A 77 31.59 -9.00 0.87
C LEU A 77 31.89 -10.23 0.01
N ALA A 78 32.84 -11.08 0.41
CA ALA A 78 33.14 -12.33 -0.29
C ALA A 78 31.92 -13.27 -0.36
N GLY A 79 31.03 -13.23 0.63
CA GLY A 79 29.79 -14.01 0.64
C GLY A 79 28.62 -13.40 -0.12
N SER A 80 28.62 -12.09 -0.38
CA SER A 80 27.46 -11.40 -0.94
C SER A 80 27.21 -11.70 -2.41
N ASP A 81 28.26 -11.81 -3.21
CA ASP A 81 28.14 -12.08 -4.65
C ASP A 81 27.59 -13.48 -4.93
N GLU A 82 28.08 -14.47 -4.19
CA GLU A 82 27.61 -15.85 -4.27
C GLU A 82 26.16 -15.98 -3.75
N ALA A 83 25.80 -15.27 -2.68
CA ALA A 83 24.41 -15.22 -2.21
C ALA A 83 23.47 -14.58 -3.23
N LEU A 84 23.90 -13.50 -3.88
CA LEU A 84 23.16 -12.83 -4.95
C LEU A 84 22.99 -13.75 -6.16
N LEU A 85 24.04 -14.46 -6.56
CA LEU A 85 23.99 -15.41 -7.67
C LEU A 85 22.97 -16.52 -7.38
N ARG A 86 23.02 -17.13 -6.19
CA ARG A 86 22.06 -18.15 -5.76
C ARG A 86 20.62 -17.63 -5.73
N ALA A 87 20.40 -16.40 -5.27
CA ALA A 87 19.07 -15.78 -5.28
C ALA A 87 18.53 -15.56 -6.70
N LYS A 88 19.40 -15.12 -7.64
CA LYS A 88 19.05 -14.98 -9.05
C LYS A 88 18.70 -16.32 -9.69
N VAL A 89 19.52 -17.35 -9.47
CA VAL A 89 19.27 -18.72 -9.97
C VAL A 89 17.93 -19.23 -9.47
N TRP A 90 17.67 -19.14 -8.16
CA TRP A 90 16.40 -19.59 -7.58
C TRP A 90 15.18 -18.88 -8.19
N THR A 91 15.30 -17.58 -8.44
CA THR A 91 14.21 -16.78 -9.05
C THR A 91 13.95 -17.23 -10.49
N LEU A 92 15.01 -17.42 -11.28
CA LEU A 92 14.90 -17.90 -12.66
C LEU A 92 14.36 -19.32 -12.74
N GLU A 93 14.78 -20.22 -11.84
CA GLU A 93 14.26 -21.60 -11.78
C GLU A 93 12.77 -21.62 -11.48
N LYS A 94 12.31 -20.77 -10.55
CA LYS A 94 10.90 -20.64 -10.22
C LYS A 94 10.07 -20.12 -11.39
N GLU A 95 10.57 -19.11 -12.12
CA GLU A 95 9.91 -18.60 -13.31
C GLU A 95 9.88 -19.64 -14.44
N ASN A 96 10.99 -20.34 -14.68
CA ASN A 96 11.09 -21.39 -15.70
C ASN A 96 10.12 -22.55 -15.41
N ALA A 97 9.99 -22.97 -14.14
CA ALA A 97 9.00 -23.95 -13.72
C ALA A 97 7.56 -23.47 -14.00
N SER A 98 7.24 -22.20 -13.72
CA SER A 98 5.92 -21.63 -14.02
C SER A 98 5.64 -21.56 -15.52
N LEU A 99 6.62 -21.20 -16.34
CA LEU A 99 6.48 -21.15 -17.79
C LEU A 99 6.26 -22.54 -18.38
N ARG A 100 6.99 -23.55 -17.90
CA ARG A 100 6.80 -24.95 -18.31
C ARG A 100 5.38 -25.44 -18.01
N ALA A 101 4.85 -25.17 -16.82
CA ALA A 101 3.48 -25.52 -16.48
C ALA A 101 2.43 -24.83 -17.38
N LYS A 102 2.68 -23.57 -17.80
CA LYS A 102 1.81 -22.87 -18.76
C LYS A 102 1.86 -23.48 -20.15
N ILE A 103 3.04 -23.92 -20.60
CA ILE A 103 3.20 -24.59 -21.89
C ILE A 103 2.44 -25.92 -21.89
N GLU A 104 2.59 -26.73 -20.83
CA GLU A 104 1.89 -28.00 -20.66
C GLU A 104 0.36 -27.82 -20.72
N LEU A 105 -0.18 -26.85 -19.97
CA LEU A 105 -1.61 -26.54 -20.03
C LEU A 105 -2.05 -26.09 -21.43
N ASN A 106 -1.21 -25.33 -22.15
CA ASN A 106 -1.52 -24.91 -23.50
C ASN A 106 -1.49 -26.08 -24.49
N GLU A 107 -0.59 -27.05 -24.31
CA GLU A 107 -0.57 -28.30 -25.07
C GLU A 107 -1.81 -29.16 -24.78
N ASP A 108 -2.27 -29.23 -23.53
CA ASP A 108 -3.51 -29.91 -23.14
C ASP A 108 -4.76 -29.26 -23.77
N VAL A 109 -4.82 -27.93 -23.79
CA VAL A 109 -5.90 -27.20 -24.47
C VAL A 109 -5.85 -27.42 -25.97
N ALA A 110 -4.66 -27.33 -26.59
CA ALA A 110 -4.48 -27.52 -28.02
C ALA A 110 -4.86 -28.95 -28.46
N SER A 111 -4.49 -29.96 -27.66
CA SER A 111 -4.86 -31.37 -27.92
C SER A 111 -6.37 -31.58 -27.78
N SER A 112 -6.99 -31.02 -26.74
CA SER A 112 -8.45 -31.05 -26.54
C SER A 112 -9.19 -30.40 -27.73
N LEU A 113 -8.72 -29.25 -28.20
CA LEU A 113 -9.29 -28.58 -29.38
C LEU A 113 -9.12 -29.42 -30.64
N LYS A 114 -7.95 -30.04 -30.83
CA LYS A 114 -7.68 -30.93 -31.97
C LYS A 114 -8.59 -32.17 -31.96
N GLU A 115 -8.97 -32.66 -30.78
CA GLU A 115 -9.93 -33.77 -30.64
C GLU A 115 -11.39 -33.34 -30.87
N LEU A 116 -11.76 -32.12 -30.45
CA LEU A 116 -13.12 -31.60 -30.57
C LEU A 116 -13.43 -31.06 -31.98
N LEU A 117 -12.46 -30.47 -32.68
CA LEU A 117 -12.62 -29.88 -34.02
C LEU A 117 -13.30 -30.82 -35.03
N PRO A 118 -12.88 -32.09 -35.18
CA PRO A 118 -13.53 -33.04 -36.08
C PRO A 118 -14.92 -33.49 -35.63
N LYS A 119 -15.25 -33.39 -34.32
CA LYS A 119 -16.57 -33.73 -33.76
C LYS A 119 -17.60 -32.64 -34.01
N ILE A 120 -17.16 -31.43 -34.35
CA ILE A 120 -18.02 -30.33 -34.82
C ILE A 120 -18.30 -30.56 -36.30
N ASP A 121 -19.21 -31.50 -36.58
CA ASP A 121 -19.72 -31.76 -37.93
C ASP A 121 -20.69 -30.64 -38.34
N ILE A 122 -20.19 -29.61 -39.04
CA ILE A 122 -21.00 -28.52 -39.60
C ILE A 122 -21.72 -29.03 -40.86
N LYS A 123 -22.52 -30.09 -40.72
CA LYS A 123 -23.42 -30.53 -41.77
C LYS A 123 -24.59 -29.54 -41.88
N THR A 124 -24.92 -29.23 -43.12
CA THR A 124 -25.90 -28.27 -43.67
C THR A 124 -27.26 -28.19 -42.96
N ASN A 125 -27.62 -29.19 -42.14
CA ASN A 125 -28.85 -29.25 -41.35
C ASN A 125 -28.89 -28.19 -40.24
N ASN A 126 -27.75 -27.82 -39.66
CA ASN A 126 -27.69 -26.81 -38.60
C ASN A 126 -28.02 -25.41 -39.12
N THR A 127 -27.79 -25.11 -40.40
CA THR A 127 -28.09 -23.80 -40.97
C THR A 127 -29.59 -23.53 -41.05
N VAL A 128 -30.41 -24.56 -41.25
CA VAL A 128 -31.88 -24.45 -41.28
C VAL A 128 -32.42 -24.27 -39.85
N VAL A 129 -31.96 -25.11 -38.92
CA VAL A 129 -32.34 -25.02 -37.49
C VAL A 129 -31.92 -23.68 -36.88
N ILE A 130 -30.70 -23.20 -37.16
CA ILE A 130 -30.21 -21.91 -36.65
C ILE A 130 -30.96 -20.72 -37.27
N ARG A 131 -31.39 -20.82 -38.54
CA ARG A 131 -32.05 -19.70 -39.23
C ARG A 131 -33.56 -19.63 -38.93
N GLU A 132 -34.22 -20.77 -38.72
CA GLU A 132 -35.68 -20.81 -38.54
C GLU A 132 -36.11 -21.03 -37.08
N GLU A 133 -35.45 -21.91 -36.33
CA GLU A 133 -35.84 -22.24 -34.95
C GLU A 133 -35.28 -21.25 -33.94
N LEU A 134 -34.06 -20.75 -34.15
CA LEU A 134 -33.38 -19.85 -33.20
C LEU A 134 -34.16 -18.53 -32.98
N PRO A 135 -34.69 -17.84 -34.03
CA PRO A 135 -35.56 -16.68 -33.83
C PRO A 135 -36.86 -17.02 -33.07
N THR A 136 -37.40 -18.22 -33.28
CA THR A 136 -38.64 -18.69 -32.62
C THR A 136 -38.39 -18.96 -31.14
N ILE A 137 -37.27 -19.62 -30.81
CA ILE A 137 -36.81 -19.87 -29.43
C ILE A 137 -36.50 -18.55 -28.72
N ILE A 138 -35.77 -17.63 -29.36
CA ILE A 138 -35.51 -16.29 -28.79
C ILE A 138 -36.81 -15.56 -28.50
N LYS A 139 -37.77 -15.58 -29.43
CA LYS A 139 -39.07 -14.92 -29.25
C LYS A 139 -39.85 -15.56 -28.09
N GLN A 140 -39.83 -16.87 -27.97
CA GLN A 140 -40.54 -17.58 -26.91
C GLN A 140 -39.93 -17.28 -25.54
N ILE A 141 -38.61 -17.38 -25.39
CA ILE A 141 -37.91 -17.09 -24.13
C ILE A 141 -38.06 -15.61 -23.76
N ALA A 142 -37.83 -14.67 -24.69
CA ALA A 142 -37.93 -13.24 -24.40
C ALA A 142 -39.36 -12.81 -24.05
N CYS A 143 -40.39 -13.36 -24.73
CA CYS A 143 -41.78 -13.06 -24.40
C CYS A 143 -42.22 -13.70 -23.08
N GLU A 144 -41.74 -14.90 -22.75
CA GLU A 144 -42.04 -15.58 -21.49
C GLU A 144 -41.36 -14.89 -20.30
N ASP A 145 -40.08 -14.53 -20.43
CA ASP A 145 -39.34 -13.77 -19.42
C ASP A 145 -39.95 -12.38 -19.18
N LEU A 146 -40.33 -11.67 -20.25
CA LEU A 146 -40.99 -10.37 -20.12
C LEU A 146 -42.36 -10.50 -19.46
N SER A 147 -43.15 -11.53 -19.83
CA SER A 147 -44.46 -11.80 -19.22
C SER A 147 -44.33 -12.12 -17.73
N ASN A 148 -43.35 -12.95 -17.35
CA ASN A 148 -43.09 -13.28 -15.96
C ASN A 148 -42.56 -12.08 -15.18
N SER A 149 -41.64 -11.30 -15.75
CA SER A 149 -41.11 -10.08 -15.14
C SER A 149 -42.21 -9.04 -14.88
N VAL A 150 -43.13 -8.83 -15.83
CA VAL A 150 -44.27 -7.92 -15.67
C VAL A 150 -45.24 -8.41 -14.60
N LYS A 151 -45.53 -9.72 -14.55
CA LYS A 151 -46.38 -10.30 -13.49
C LYS A 151 -45.77 -10.12 -12.11
N THR A 152 -44.47 -10.39 -11.97
CA THR A 152 -43.74 -10.22 -10.70
C THR A 152 -43.72 -8.75 -10.28
N ALA A 153 -43.37 -7.83 -11.18
CA ALA A 153 -43.34 -6.40 -10.88
C ALA A 153 -44.73 -5.87 -10.48
N ASN A 154 -45.79 -6.33 -11.15
CA ASN A 154 -47.17 -5.96 -10.76
C ASN A 154 -47.55 -6.52 -9.39
N SER A 155 -47.19 -7.76 -9.08
CA SER A 155 -47.47 -8.36 -7.78
C SER A 155 -46.71 -7.64 -6.66
N GLU A 156 -45.44 -7.30 -6.89
CA GLU A 156 -44.60 -6.58 -5.94
C GLU A 156 -45.10 -5.15 -5.71
N LEU A 157 -45.53 -4.42 -6.75
CA LEU A 157 -46.15 -3.10 -6.61
C LEU A 157 -47.43 -3.16 -5.77
N VAL A 158 -48.27 -4.17 -5.99
CA VAL A 158 -49.50 -4.35 -5.21
C VAL A 158 -49.18 -4.65 -3.74
N GLU A 159 -48.17 -5.48 -3.47
CA GLU A 159 -47.70 -5.77 -2.11
C GLU A 159 -47.10 -4.54 -1.44
N GLN A 160 -46.26 -3.77 -2.13
CA GLN A 160 -45.68 -2.52 -1.61
C GLN A 160 -46.78 -1.48 -1.31
N VAL A 161 -47.81 -1.35 -2.14
CA VAL A 161 -48.96 -0.47 -1.85
C VAL A 161 -49.71 -0.96 -0.61
N LYS A 162 -49.94 -2.27 -0.48
CA LYS A 162 -50.62 -2.86 0.68
C LYS A 162 -49.80 -2.71 1.96
N GLN A 163 -48.48 -2.87 1.89
CA GLN A 163 -47.57 -2.66 3.00
C GLN A 163 -47.50 -1.18 3.38
N ASN A 164 -47.41 -0.26 2.42
CA ASN A 164 -47.48 1.18 2.69
C ASN A 164 -48.79 1.58 3.36
N CYS A 165 -49.93 1.01 2.97
CA CYS A 165 -51.20 1.24 3.67
C CYS A 165 -51.20 0.76 5.13
N ASN A 166 -50.36 -0.24 5.47
CA ASN A 166 -50.23 -0.78 6.83
C ASN A 166 -49.13 -0.09 7.66
N GLU A 167 -48.04 0.35 7.02
CA GLU A 167 -46.87 0.98 7.66
C GLU A 167 -47.00 2.51 7.78
N THR A 168 -47.72 3.17 6.88
CA THR A 168 -47.91 4.62 6.99
C THR A 168 -48.98 4.92 8.04
N ARG A 169 -48.52 5.46 9.18
CA ARG A 169 -49.41 6.13 10.12
C ARG A 169 -50.00 7.35 9.44
N SER A 170 -51.32 7.44 9.40
CA SER A 170 -52.01 8.62 8.89
C SER A 170 -51.53 9.87 9.63
N PHE A 171 -51.52 11.03 8.96
CA PHE A 171 -51.08 12.31 9.53
C PHE A 171 -51.71 12.60 10.92
N ALA A 172 -52.95 12.16 11.12
CA ALA A 172 -53.65 12.26 12.40
C ALA A 172 -53.01 11.42 13.54
N GLN A 173 -52.47 10.24 13.23
CA GLN A 173 -51.81 9.36 14.22
C GLN A 173 -50.43 9.89 14.62
N VAL A 174 -49.71 10.54 13.70
CA VAL A 174 -48.39 11.13 13.99
C VAL A 174 -48.53 12.37 14.88
N ALA A 175 -49.52 13.23 14.62
CA ALA A 175 -49.79 14.42 15.42
C ALA A 175 -50.16 14.12 16.88
N LEU A 176 -50.80 12.98 17.15
CA LEU A 176 -51.18 12.56 18.50
C LEU A 176 -50.01 12.06 19.35
N GLN A 177 -48.96 11.50 18.74
CA GLN A 177 -47.82 10.93 19.48
C GLN A 177 -46.72 11.95 19.80
N ALA A 178 -46.60 13.01 19.00
CA ALA A 178 -45.57 14.05 19.19
C ALA A 178 -45.73 14.90 20.46
N LYS A 179 -46.85 14.78 21.19
CA LYS A 179 -47.07 15.54 22.44
C LYS A 179 -46.37 14.97 23.68
N ASN A 180 -45.71 13.82 23.59
CA ASN A 180 -45.28 13.06 24.78
C ASN A 180 -43.78 12.72 24.92
N LEU A 181 -42.85 13.33 24.16
CA LEU A 181 -41.42 13.00 24.29
C LEU A 181 -40.48 14.23 24.43
N PRO A 182 -39.51 14.21 25.36
CA PRO A 182 -38.47 15.24 25.49
C PRO A 182 -37.27 14.98 24.55
N PRO A 183 -36.47 16.01 24.18
CA PRO A 183 -35.39 15.88 23.20
C PRO A 183 -34.09 15.34 23.84
N GLY A 184 -33.46 14.34 23.21
CA GLY A 184 -32.15 13.80 23.63
C GLY A 184 -31.21 13.60 22.44
N ASP A 185 -30.01 14.16 22.55
CA ASP A 185 -28.88 14.10 21.60
C ASP A 185 -28.20 12.72 21.57
N SER A 186 -27.79 12.27 20.38
CA SER A 186 -26.75 11.24 20.24
C SER A 186 -25.94 11.42 18.95
N SER A 187 -24.62 11.60 19.07
CA SER A 187 -23.67 11.38 17.97
C SER A 187 -22.29 11.02 18.51
N PHE A 188 -21.88 9.77 18.28
CA PHE A 188 -20.51 9.27 18.44
C PHE A 188 -19.69 9.61 17.19
N ARG A 189 -18.94 10.72 17.20
CA ARG A 189 -17.80 10.93 16.28
C ARG A 189 -16.81 11.93 16.89
N PRO A 190 -15.49 11.68 16.89
CA PRO A 190 -14.52 12.71 17.25
C PRO A 190 -14.57 13.81 16.17
N PRO A 191 -14.71 15.09 16.53
CA PRO A 191 -14.71 16.16 15.55
C PRO A 191 -13.27 16.41 15.07
N SER A 192 -12.97 16.21 13.78
CA SER A 192 -11.81 16.90 13.19
C SER A 192 -12.17 18.38 13.13
N SER A 193 -11.54 19.17 13.99
CA SER A 193 -11.78 20.61 14.17
C SER A 193 -11.41 21.48 12.95
N LYS A 194 -11.02 20.87 11.83
CA LYS A 194 -10.73 21.57 10.58
C LYS A 194 -11.67 21.06 9.47
N PRO A 195 -12.33 21.97 8.73
CA PRO A 195 -13.17 21.58 7.62
C PRO A 195 -12.31 20.92 6.54
N GLU A 196 -12.67 19.70 6.14
CA GLU A 196 -11.99 19.02 5.03
C GLU A 196 -12.32 19.76 3.73
N GLY A 197 -11.30 20.05 2.92
CA GLY A 197 -11.52 20.58 1.59
C GLY A 197 -12.03 19.47 0.67
N VAL A 198 -13.04 19.77 -0.14
CA VAL A 198 -13.55 18.85 -1.17
C VAL A 198 -13.49 19.50 -2.56
N LEU A 199 -12.92 18.79 -3.54
CA LEU A 199 -13.01 19.16 -4.97
C LEU A 199 -13.76 18.08 -5.73
N LEU A 200 -14.78 18.48 -6.47
CA LEU A 200 -15.55 17.62 -7.36
C LEU A 200 -15.12 17.87 -8.80
N ILE A 201 -14.77 16.80 -9.50
CA ILE A 201 -14.42 16.81 -10.92
C ILE A 201 -15.53 16.05 -11.66
N LYS A 202 -16.41 16.80 -12.32
CA LYS A 202 -17.61 16.27 -12.97
C LYS A 202 -17.40 16.20 -14.48
N PRO A 203 -17.56 15.05 -15.14
CA PRO A 203 -17.53 14.98 -16.59
C PRO A 203 -18.71 15.75 -17.19
N LYS A 204 -18.48 16.51 -18.25
CA LYS A 204 -19.52 17.27 -18.96
C LYS A 204 -20.34 16.41 -19.90
N ASP A 205 -19.69 15.42 -20.52
CA ASP A 205 -20.27 14.56 -21.53
C ASP A 205 -20.14 13.07 -21.19
N ASP A 206 -20.99 12.26 -21.80
CA ASP A 206 -21.04 10.81 -21.57
C ASP A 206 -19.82 10.05 -22.16
N THR A 207 -18.97 10.73 -22.94
CA THR A 207 -17.76 10.14 -23.54
C THR A 207 -16.65 9.85 -22.52
N VAL A 208 -16.71 10.47 -21.33
CA VAL A 208 -15.68 10.40 -20.28
C VAL A 208 -16.24 9.85 -18.94
N ARG A 209 -17.08 8.82 -19.00
CA ARG A 209 -17.73 8.19 -17.83
C ARG A 209 -16.91 7.16 -17.05
N ASN A 210 -15.67 6.88 -17.45
CA ASN A 210 -14.86 5.86 -16.78
C ASN A 210 -14.14 6.45 -15.56
N HIS A 211 -14.62 6.09 -14.36
CA HIS A 211 -14.03 6.55 -13.11
C HIS A 211 -12.54 6.20 -12.94
N GLU A 212 -12.12 4.98 -13.29
CA GLU A 212 -10.73 4.57 -13.06
C GLU A 212 -9.77 5.28 -14.02
N SER A 213 -10.16 5.41 -15.29
CA SER A 213 -9.41 6.19 -16.28
C SER A 213 -9.28 7.65 -15.85
N ASN A 214 -10.40 8.26 -15.44
CA ASN A 214 -10.40 9.64 -14.98
C ASN A 214 -9.53 9.79 -13.72
N ARG A 215 -9.69 8.89 -12.75
CA ARG A 215 -8.91 8.88 -11.51
C ARG A 215 -7.42 8.85 -11.81
N LYS A 216 -6.99 7.98 -12.72
CA LYS A 216 -5.60 7.87 -13.16
C LYS A 216 -5.10 9.19 -13.76
N ILE A 217 -5.85 9.77 -14.69
CA ILE A 217 -5.50 11.05 -15.35
C ILE A 217 -5.24 12.16 -14.33
N PHE A 218 -6.17 12.38 -13.39
CA PHE A 218 -6.05 13.47 -12.43
C PHE A 218 -5.01 13.20 -11.35
N VAL A 219 -4.81 11.95 -10.92
CA VAL A 219 -3.74 11.60 -9.98
C VAL A 219 -2.37 11.78 -10.62
N GLU A 220 -2.17 11.31 -11.86
CA GLU A 220 -0.90 11.47 -12.58
C GLU A 220 -0.60 12.96 -12.86
N MET A 221 -1.62 13.74 -13.20
CA MET A 221 -1.49 15.19 -13.41
C MET A 221 -1.04 15.90 -12.12
N LEU A 222 -1.58 15.52 -10.96
CA LEU A 222 -1.16 16.08 -9.67
C LEU A 222 0.26 15.64 -9.30
N GLN A 223 0.58 14.35 -9.43
CA GLN A 223 1.92 13.85 -9.13
C GLN A 223 3.02 14.50 -9.98
N LYS A 224 2.73 14.76 -11.27
CA LYS A 224 3.68 15.40 -12.18
C LYS A 224 3.92 16.88 -11.88
N ASN A 225 2.86 17.59 -11.48
CA ASN A 225 2.88 19.05 -11.39
C ASN A 225 3.08 19.59 -9.96
N ASP A 226 2.72 18.80 -8.96
CA ASP A 226 2.94 19.07 -7.53
C ASP A 226 2.99 17.75 -6.72
N PRO A 227 4.17 17.09 -6.65
CA PRO A 227 4.33 15.83 -5.92
C PRO A 227 4.16 15.97 -4.40
N GLY A 228 4.12 17.21 -3.87
CA GLY A 228 3.89 17.49 -2.45
C GLY A 228 2.42 17.39 -2.03
N VAL A 229 1.49 17.31 -2.98
CA VAL A 229 0.05 17.24 -2.71
C VAL A 229 -0.31 15.97 -1.94
N ARG A 230 -0.95 16.15 -0.77
CA ARG A 230 -1.44 15.06 0.07
C ARG A 230 -2.96 15.01 0.05
N LEU A 231 -3.50 14.05 -0.68
CA LEU A 231 -4.93 13.75 -0.66
C LEU A 231 -5.24 12.82 0.51
N ARG A 232 -6.28 13.14 1.29
CA ARG A 232 -6.85 12.26 2.32
C ARG A 232 -7.68 11.14 1.70
N GLY A 233 -8.31 11.41 0.56
CA GLY A 233 -9.17 10.45 -0.09
C GLY A 233 -9.52 10.84 -1.51
N ILE A 234 -9.81 9.82 -2.32
CA ILE A 234 -10.31 9.94 -3.69
C ILE A 234 -11.55 9.06 -3.79
N GLY A 235 -12.70 9.67 -4.04
CA GLY A 235 -13.99 9.00 -4.18
C GLY A 235 -14.54 9.06 -5.60
N LYS A 236 -15.49 8.18 -5.90
CA LYS A 236 -16.30 8.21 -7.12
C LYS A 236 -17.54 9.06 -6.93
N ILE A 237 -17.90 9.85 -7.94
CA ILE A 237 -19.20 10.53 -8.02
C ILE A 237 -19.95 10.11 -9.29
N TYR A 238 -21.20 10.56 -9.41
CA TYR A 238 -22.08 10.24 -10.53
C TYR A 238 -21.41 10.51 -11.89
N GLY A 239 -21.76 9.71 -12.89
CA GLY A 239 -21.28 9.90 -14.27
C GLY A 239 -19.79 9.64 -14.46
N GLY A 240 -19.11 8.93 -13.55
CA GLY A 240 -17.67 8.65 -13.67
C GLY A 240 -16.77 9.78 -13.18
N GLY A 241 -17.34 10.79 -12.52
CA GLY A 241 -16.55 11.85 -11.91
C GLY A 241 -15.76 11.41 -10.68
N ILE A 242 -14.96 12.34 -10.17
CA ILE A 242 -14.05 12.12 -9.05
C ILE A 242 -14.32 13.14 -7.95
N LYS A 243 -14.19 12.71 -6.70
CA LYS A 243 -14.16 13.55 -5.51
C LYS A 243 -12.77 13.49 -4.88
N LEU A 244 -12.06 14.60 -4.82
CA LEU A 244 -10.79 14.72 -4.10
C LEU A 244 -11.03 15.34 -2.73
N ILE A 245 -10.34 14.82 -1.71
CA ILE A 245 -10.45 15.27 -0.32
C ILE A 245 -9.06 15.64 0.17
N ALA A 246 -8.89 16.86 0.70
CA ALA A 246 -7.65 17.33 1.32
C ALA A 246 -7.87 17.72 2.78
N ALA A 247 -6.80 18.09 3.49
CA ALA A 247 -6.87 18.38 4.91
C ALA A 247 -7.51 19.75 5.23
N SER A 248 -7.58 20.65 4.24
CA SER A 248 -8.22 21.96 4.38
C SER A 248 -8.81 22.46 3.05
N LEU A 249 -9.66 23.48 3.15
CA LEU A 249 -10.18 24.20 1.98
C LEU A 249 -9.05 24.86 1.17
N ASP A 250 -8.06 25.45 1.84
CA ASP A 250 -6.93 26.12 1.18
C ASP A 250 -6.10 25.14 0.34
N GLU A 251 -5.85 23.93 0.86
CA GLU A 251 -5.18 22.87 0.11
C GLU A 251 -5.99 22.48 -1.14
N ILE A 252 -7.31 22.36 -1.03
CA ILE A 252 -8.16 22.07 -2.20
C ILE A 252 -8.14 23.20 -3.22
N GLN A 253 -8.12 24.46 -2.79
CA GLN A 253 -8.03 25.60 -3.69
C GLN A 253 -6.67 25.63 -4.40
N ALA A 254 -5.58 25.32 -3.70
CA ALA A 254 -4.26 25.16 -4.31
C ALA A 254 -4.23 24.04 -5.35
N ILE A 255 -4.80 22.87 -5.02
CA ILE A 255 -4.94 21.73 -5.94
C ILE A 255 -5.75 22.13 -7.18
N LYS A 256 -6.87 22.85 -7.01
CA LYS A 256 -7.66 23.36 -8.13
C LYS A 256 -6.83 24.33 -8.99
N GLY A 257 -6.05 25.22 -8.37
CA GLY A 257 -5.14 26.13 -9.06
C GLY A 257 -4.11 25.38 -9.93
N VAL A 258 -3.44 24.38 -9.36
CA VAL A 258 -2.47 23.54 -10.07
C VAL A 258 -3.10 22.84 -11.27
N LEU A 259 -4.31 22.29 -11.10
CA LEU A 259 -5.03 21.65 -12.21
C LEU A 259 -5.35 22.65 -13.32
N MET A 260 -5.83 23.85 -12.98
CA MET A 260 -6.23 24.86 -13.98
C MET A 260 -5.03 25.50 -14.69
N GLU A 261 -3.88 25.65 -14.03
CA GLU A 261 -2.68 26.30 -14.57
C GLU A 261 -1.78 25.34 -15.36
N LYS A 262 -1.60 24.11 -14.84
CA LYS A 262 -0.63 23.14 -15.39
C LYS A 262 -1.28 21.93 -16.04
N GLY A 263 -2.60 21.81 -15.97
CA GLY A 263 -3.32 20.71 -16.59
C GLY A 263 -3.51 20.90 -18.09
N ASP A 264 -3.69 19.77 -18.78
CA ASP A 264 -3.94 19.77 -20.22
C ASP A 264 -5.33 20.36 -20.52
N SER A 265 -5.35 21.49 -21.25
CA SER A 265 -6.57 22.20 -21.61
C SER A 265 -7.57 21.34 -22.38
N GLU A 266 -7.12 20.40 -23.23
CA GLU A 266 -8.02 19.51 -23.98
C GLU A 266 -8.73 18.52 -23.06
N VAL A 267 -8.05 18.09 -22.01
CA VAL A 267 -8.60 17.19 -20.99
C VAL A 267 -9.54 17.96 -20.07
N LEU A 268 -9.07 19.08 -19.51
CA LEU A 268 -9.84 19.89 -18.54
C LEU A 268 -11.13 20.43 -19.13
N ASN A 269 -11.16 20.76 -20.42
CA ASN A 269 -12.36 21.26 -21.08
C ASN A 269 -13.55 20.28 -21.00
N LYS A 270 -13.28 18.97 -20.81
CA LYS A 270 -14.29 17.92 -20.68
C LYS A 270 -14.86 17.78 -19.27
N TYR A 271 -14.35 18.53 -18.29
CA TYR A 271 -14.75 18.43 -16.90
C TYR A 271 -15.09 19.79 -16.28
N ASP A 272 -15.95 19.76 -15.26
CA ASP A 272 -16.22 20.88 -14.37
C ASP A 272 -15.55 20.64 -13.01
N LEU A 273 -14.74 21.61 -12.57
CA LEU A 273 -14.03 21.58 -11.30
C LEU A 273 -14.75 22.46 -10.27
N VAL A 274 -15.47 21.82 -9.36
CA VAL A 274 -16.36 22.47 -8.39
C VAL A 274 -15.86 22.23 -6.97
N VAL A 275 -15.58 23.30 -6.23
CA VAL A 275 -15.36 23.24 -4.78
C VAL A 275 -16.72 23.56 -4.14
N PRO A 276 -17.38 22.61 -3.45
CA PRO A 276 -18.62 22.88 -2.74
C PRO A 276 -18.37 23.87 -1.61
N ASN A 277 -19.31 24.81 -1.41
CA ASN A 277 -19.30 25.73 -0.28
C ASN A 277 -19.57 25.00 1.03
#